data_AF-A0A2D4N600-F1
#
_entry.id   AF-A0A2D4N600-F1
#
_cell.length_a   1.000
_cell.length_b   1.000
_cell.length_c   1.000
_cell.angle_alpha   90.00
_cell.angle_beta   90.00
_cell.angle_gamma   90.00
#
_symmetry.space_group_name_H-M   'P 1'
#
loop_
_entity.id
_entity.type
_entity.pdbx_description
1 polymer ?
#
loop_
_entity_poly.entity_id
_entity_poly.type
_entity_poly.pdbx_seq_one_letter_code
_entity_poly.pdbx_strand_id
1 'polypeptide(L)'
;PAPFTAPSSPQVGFLRFLHLLATFDWKNNPLLVNLNGDLKEADYVAVRNHFMEARPRLPAMFIATPKDQKLSVWTREKPSPQILQRLLVLAQEALQVLDKQLMDPLGTQDVKVSPSREGQ
;
A
#
# COMPACT_ATOMS: atom_id res chain seq x y z
N PRO A 1 11.93 -6.57 1.10
CA PRO A 1 12.29 -7.91 0.56
C PRO A 1 12.74 -7.88 -0.91
N ALA A 2 12.15 -7.03 -1.75
CA ALA A 2 12.81 -6.46 -2.92
C ALA A 2 12.16 -5.08 -3.20
N PRO A 3 12.88 -4.08 -3.75
CA PRO A 3 14.33 -4.07 -3.97
C PRO A 3 15.15 -3.96 -2.67
N PHE A 4 14.50 -3.75 -1.53
CA PHE A 4 15.16 -3.65 -0.22
C PHE A 4 15.22 -4.98 0.53
N THR A 5 16.07 -5.11 1.56
CA THR A 5 16.06 -6.23 2.52
C THR A 5 14.80 -6.23 3.39
N ALA A 6 14.61 -7.21 4.29
CA ALA A 6 13.56 -7.10 5.31
C ALA A 6 13.77 -5.83 6.17
N PRO A 7 12.73 -5.07 6.53
CA PRO A 7 12.91 -3.88 7.36
C PRO A 7 13.48 -4.26 8.73
N SER A 8 14.54 -3.57 9.14
CA SER A 8 15.22 -3.79 10.43
C SER A 8 14.55 -3.06 11.61
N SER A 9 13.58 -2.19 11.33
CA SER A 9 12.80 -1.47 12.35
C SER A 9 11.36 -1.22 11.88
N PRO A 10 10.41 -1.01 12.82
CA PRO A 10 9.04 -0.63 12.49
C PRO A 10 8.95 0.65 11.64
N GLN A 11 9.80 1.64 11.91
CA GLN A 11 9.85 2.92 11.20
C GLN A 11 10.21 2.72 9.72
N VAL A 12 11.25 1.92 9.44
CA VAL A 12 11.65 1.58 8.07
C VAL A 12 10.54 0.79 7.36
N GLY A 13 9.87 -0.12 8.09
CA GLY A 13 8.72 -0.85 7.57
C GLY A 13 7.57 0.06 7.15
N PHE A 14 7.23 1.02 8.01
CA PHE A 14 6.15 1.98 7.76
C PHE A 14 6.45 2.92 6.58
N LEU A 15 7.67 3.46 6.48
CA LEU A 15 8.09 4.28 5.34
C LEU A 15 7.99 3.51 4.02
N ARG A 16 8.45 2.25 4.01
CA ARG A 16 8.35 1.40 2.81
C ARG A 16 6.90 1.06 2.46
N PHE A 17 6.03 0.90 3.45
CA PHE A 17 4.59 0.72 3.21
C PHE A 17 3.98 1.96 2.55
N LEU A 18 4.25 3.16 3.09
CA LEU A 18 3.76 4.40 2.49
C LEU A 18 4.30 4.59 1.07
N HIS A 19 5.59 4.30 0.86
CA HIS A 19 6.22 4.38 -0.46
C HIS A 19 5.58 3.42 -1.46
N LEU A 20 5.36 2.16 -1.08
CA LEU A 20 4.63 1.19 -1.89
C LEU A 20 3.24 1.74 -2.22
N LEU A 21 2.49 2.20 -1.21
CA LEU A 21 1.14 2.69 -1.42
C LEU A 21 1.10 3.86 -2.41
N ALA A 22 1.97 4.85 -2.25
CA ALA A 22 2.01 6.06 -3.07
C ALA A 22 2.53 5.83 -4.50
N THR A 23 3.48 4.92 -4.71
CA THR A 23 4.20 4.79 -5.99
C THR A 23 3.81 3.56 -6.81
N PHE A 24 3.12 2.58 -6.22
CA PHE A 24 2.73 1.38 -6.94
C PHE A 24 1.67 1.70 -8.01
N ASP A 25 1.88 1.16 -9.21
CA ASP A 25 0.93 1.29 -10.31
C ASP A 25 -0.26 0.34 -10.15
N TRP A 26 -1.18 0.70 -9.25
CA TRP A 26 -2.42 -0.02 -8.98
C TRP A 26 -3.32 -0.17 -10.20
N LYS A 27 -3.15 0.69 -11.22
CA LYS A 27 -3.96 0.64 -12.43
C LYS A 27 -3.56 -0.55 -13.29
N ASN A 28 -2.26 -0.74 -13.52
CA ASN A 28 -1.78 -1.72 -14.49
C ASN A 28 -1.12 -2.95 -13.87
N ASN A 29 -0.96 -3.01 -12.55
CA ASN A 29 -0.32 -4.15 -11.89
C ASN A 29 -1.13 -4.67 -10.69
N PRO A 30 -1.22 -6.00 -10.51
CA PRO A 30 -1.68 -6.61 -9.27
C PRO A 30 -0.57 -6.60 -8.22
N LEU A 31 -0.90 -6.36 -6.94
CA LEU A 31 0.04 -6.54 -5.84
C LEU A 31 0.02 -8.00 -5.38
N LEU A 32 1.12 -8.73 -5.55
CA LEU A 32 1.26 -10.10 -5.05
C LEU A 32 1.94 -10.10 -3.68
N VAL A 33 1.27 -10.65 -2.68
CA VAL A 33 1.76 -10.75 -1.30
C VAL A 33 2.04 -12.21 -0.97
N ASN A 34 3.32 -12.58 -0.96
CA ASN A 34 3.81 -13.94 -0.74
C ASN A 34 4.61 -14.06 0.56
N LEU A 35 3.96 -13.93 1.72
CA LEU A 35 4.64 -13.95 3.02
C LEU A 35 5.21 -15.34 3.39
N ASN A 36 4.61 -16.41 2.86
CA ASN A 36 4.94 -17.79 3.22
C ASN A 36 5.84 -18.50 2.20
N GLY A 37 6.08 -17.88 1.03
CA GLY A 37 6.83 -18.53 -0.06
C GLY A 37 6.02 -19.51 -0.90
N ASP A 38 4.70 -19.59 -0.69
CA ASP A 38 3.82 -20.57 -1.35
C ASP A 38 3.51 -20.21 -2.81
N LEU A 39 3.60 -18.93 -3.22
CA LEU A 39 3.49 -18.55 -4.63
C LEU A 39 4.78 -18.86 -5.39
N LYS A 40 4.67 -19.66 -6.44
CA LYS A 40 5.75 -20.03 -7.37
C LYS A 40 5.68 -19.19 -8.64
N GLU A 41 6.74 -19.20 -9.44
CA GLU A 41 6.84 -18.41 -10.69
C GLU A 41 5.61 -18.56 -11.61
N ALA A 42 5.12 -19.79 -11.77
CA ALA A 42 3.92 -20.09 -12.55
C ALA A 42 2.66 -19.36 -12.00
N ASP A 43 2.55 -19.20 -10.69
CA ASP A 43 1.45 -18.47 -10.06
C ASP A 43 1.54 -16.96 -10.33
N TYR A 44 2.74 -16.37 -10.31
CA TYR A 44 2.92 -14.94 -10.66
C TYR A 44 2.45 -14.66 -12.10
N VAL A 45 2.84 -15.53 -13.03
CA VAL A 45 2.41 -15.44 -14.44
C VAL A 45 0.90 -15.61 -14.57
N ALA A 46 0.33 -16.61 -13.89
CA ALA A 46 -1.11 -16.87 -13.92
C ALA A 46 -1.94 -15.70 -13.36
N VAL A 47 -1.53 -15.15 -12.21
CA VAL A 47 -2.17 -13.97 -11.60
C VAL A 47 -2.09 -12.77 -12.53
N ARG A 48 -0.94 -12.52 -13.15
CA ARG A 48 -0.76 -11.39 -14.05
C ARG A 48 -1.62 -11.53 -15.31
N ASN A 49 -1.69 -12.72 -15.91
CA ASN A 49 -2.54 -12.99 -17.06
C ASN A 49 -4.03 -12.80 -16.73
N HIS A 50 -4.49 -13.39 -15.62
CA HIS A 50 -5.86 -13.21 -15.12
C HIS A 50 -6.18 -11.73 -14.86
N PHE A 51 -5.27 -11.01 -14.22
CA PHE A 51 -5.44 -9.59 -13.95
C PHE A 51 -5.61 -8.78 -15.23
N MET A 52 -4.78 -9.03 -16.26
CA MET A 52 -4.88 -8.32 -17.54
C MET A 52 -6.18 -8.63 -18.28
N GLU A 53 -6.58 -9.92 -18.32
CA GLU A 53 -7.81 -10.36 -18.99
C GLU A 53 -9.07 -9.81 -18.31
N ALA A 54 -9.10 -9.84 -16.97
CA ALA A 54 -10.27 -9.47 -16.20
C ALA A 54 -10.25 -8.01 -15.70
N ARG A 55 -9.21 -7.21 -16.02
CA ARG A 55 -8.97 -5.89 -15.41
C ARG A 55 -10.20 -4.99 -15.28
N PRO A 56 -11.08 -4.86 -16.29
CA PRO A 56 -12.26 -3.98 -16.21
C PRO A 56 -13.26 -4.38 -15.13
N ARG A 57 -13.23 -5.63 -14.67
CA ARG A 57 -14.15 -6.21 -13.67
C ARG A 57 -13.52 -6.35 -12.29
N LEU A 58 -12.21 -6.10 -12.17
CA LEU A 58 -11.45 -6.25 -10.94
C LEU A 58 -11.43 -4.94 -10.14
N PRO A 59 -11.28 -5.00 -8.79
CA PRO A 59 -11.22 -3.82 -7.95
C PRO A 59 -10.09 -2.85 -8.35
N ALA A 60 -10.22 -1.59 -7.94
CA ALA A 60 -9.21 -0.57 -8.21
C ALA A 60 -7.85 -0.94 -7.60
N MET A 61 -7.87 -1.48 -6.39
CA MET A 61 -6.74 -2.07 -5.68
C MET A 61 -6.91 -3.59 -5.71
N PHE A 62 -5.98 -4.30 -6.35
CA PHE A 62 -6.00 -5.75 -6.44
C PHE A 62 -4.81 -6.35 -5.69
N ILE A 63 -5.09 -7.19 -4.70
CA ILE A 63 -4.11 -7.88 -3.87
C ILE A 63 -4.33 -9.39 -4.02
N ALA A 64 -3.32 -10.07 -4.55
CA ALA A 64 -3.29 -11.53 -4.63
C ALA A 64 -2.40 -12.11 -3.52
N THR A 65 -2.80 -13.26 -3.00
CA THR A 65 -2.06 -14.05 -2.00
C THR A 65 -2.06 -15.53 -2.38
N PRO A 66 -1.24 -16.37 -1.72
CA PRO A 66 -1.33 -17.83 -1.88
C PRO A 66 -2.76 -18.39 -1.77
N LYS A 67 -3.59 -17.82 -0.88
CA LYS A 67 -4.95 -18.30 -0.62
C LYS A 67 -6.01 -17.69 -1.55
N ASP A 68 -5.67 -16.61 -2.23
CA ASP A 68 -6.57 -15.91 -3.15
C ASP A 68 -5.80 -15.19 -4.25
N GLN A 69 -5.80 -15.81 -5.42
CA GLN A 69 -5.07 -15.34 -6.59
C GLN A 69 -5.96 -14.62 -7.61
N LYS A 70 -7.29 -14.63 -7.43
CA LYS A 70 -8.25 -14.27 -8.49
C LYS A 70 -9.25 -13.21 -8.11
N LEU A 71 -9.74 -13.22 -6.87
CA LEU A 71 -10.89 -12.43 -6.44
C LEU A 71 -10.49 -11.19 -5.65
N SER A 72 -9.30 -11.20 -5.06
CA SER A 72 -8.82 -10.12 -4.21
C SER A 72 -9.77 -9.86 -3.03
N VAL A 73 -10.14 -10.90 -2.29
CA VAL A 73 -11.19 -10.98 -1.27
C VAL A 73 -11.10 -9.81 -0.28
N TRP A 74 -9.90 -9.40 0.14
CA TRP A 74 -9.74 -8.28 1.09
C TRP A 74 -9.97 -6.90 0.48
N THR A 75 -9.84 -6.75 -0.84
CA THR A 75 -10.03 -5.47 -1.53
C THR A 75 -11.10 -5.48 -2.60
N ARG A 76 -11.91 -6.54 -2.64
CA ARG A 76 -12.95 -6.78 -3.63
C ARG A 76 -14.00 -5.67 -3.64
N GLU A 77 -14.42 -5.23 -2.46
CA GLU A 77 -15.48 -4.22 -2.30
C GLU A 77 -14.93 -2.82 -2.06
N LYS A 78 -13.79 -2.71 -1.38
CA LYS A 78 -13.16 -1.45 -0.98
C LYS A 78 -11.63 -1.59 -1.09
N PRO A 79 -10.90 -0.50 -1.34
CA PRO A 79 -11.38 0.87 -1.53
C PRO A 79 -12.06 1.08 -2.89
N SER A 80 -12.98 2.05 -2.97
CA SER A 80 -13.42 2.56 -4.27
C SER A 80 -12.29 3.33 -4.96
N PRO A 81 -12.35 3.57 -6.28
CA PRO A 81 -11.31 4.32 -6.99
C PRO A 81 -10.97 5.68 -6.37
N GLN A 82 -11.98 6.42 -5.91
CA GLN A 82 -11.83 7.74 -5.28
C GLN A 82 -11.15 7.65 -3.91
N ILE A 83 -11.51 6.62 -3.13
CA ILE A 83 -10.86 6.37 -1.83
C ILE A 83 -9.42 5.93 -2.05
N LEU A 84 -9.15 5.10 -3.06
CA LEU A 84 -7.80 4.73 -3.44
C LEU A 84 -6.99 5.98 -3.80
N GLN A 85 -7.50 6.85 -4.67
CA GLN A 85 -6.81 8.10 -5.02
C GLN A 85 -6.47 8.95 -3.79
N ARG A 86 -7.42 9.09 -2.84
CA ARG A 86 -7.16 9.79 -1.57
C ARG A 86 -6.06 9.10 -0.76
N LEU A 87 -6.05 7.77 -0.69
CA LEU A 87 -4.99 7.01 -0.02
C LEU A 87 -3.62 7.27 -0.65
N LEU A 88 -3.52 7.33 -1.99
CA LEU A 88 -2.25 7.63 -2.68
C LEU A 88 -1.72 9.02 -2.30
N VAL A 89 -2.60 10.04 -2.34
CA VAL A 89 -2.24 11.42 -1.98
C VAL A 89 -1.79 11.48 -0.52
N LEU A 90 -2.57 10.91 0.40
CA LEU A 90 -2.22 10.93 1.83
C LEU A 90 -0.90 10.20 2.11
N ALA A 91 -0.64 9.07 1.43
CA ALA A 91 0.62 8.35 1.57
C ALA A 91 1.81 9.17 1.06
N GLN A 92 1.63 9.88 -0.06
CA GLN A 92 2.66 10.76 -0.62
C GLN A 92 2.96 11.95 0.30
N GLU A 93 1.93 12.61 0.84
CA GLU A 93 2.10 13.72 1.78
C GLU A 93 2.73 13.25 3.11
N ALA A 94 2.31 12.09 3.63
CA ALA A 94 2.87 11.51 4.85
C ALA A 94 4.36 11.21 4.69
N LEU A 95 4.79 10.68 3.54
CA LEU A 95 6.21 10.48 3.24
C LEU A 95 6.99 11.79 3.27
N GLN A 96 6.49 12.84 2.60
CA GLN A 96 7.18 14.13 2.57
C GLN A 96 7.35 14.74 3.97
N VAL A 97 6.32 14.63 4.83
CA VAL A 97 6.39 15.11 6.21
C VAL A 97 7.40 14.30 7.01
N LEU A 98 7.35 12.97 6.93
CA LEU A 98 8.26 12.10 7.67
C LEU A 98 9.70 12.24 7.20
N ASP A 99 9.95 12.35 5.90
CA ASP A 99 11.29 12.56 5.34
C ASP A 99 11.88 13.88 5.86
N LYS A 100 11.10 14.97 5.90
CA LYS A 100 11.55 16.24 6.48
C LYS A 100 11.87 16.11 7.97
N GLN A 101 11.00 15.48 8.75
CA GLN A 101 11.22 15.29 10.20
C GLN A 101 12.43 14.41 10.52
N LEU A 102 12.71 13.41 9.68
CA LEU A 102 13.87 12.54 9.85
C LEU A 102 15.18 13.25 9.48
N MET A 103 15.14 14.17 8.51
CA MET A 103 16.31 14.95 8.08
C MET A 103 16.56 16.18 8.96
N ASP A 104 15.52 16.72 9.60
CA ASP A 104 15.60 17.83 10.55
C ASP A 104 14.75 17.55 11.82
N PRO A 105 15.27 16.72 12.75
CA PRO A 105 14.54 16.35 13.96
C PRO A 105 14.41 17.49 14.99
N LEU A 106 15.08 18.63 14.78
CA LEU A 106 15.04 19.80 15.66
C LEU A 106 14.18 20.95 15.08
N GLY A 107 13.78 20.85 13.81
CA GLY A 107 12.85 21.76 13.16
C GLY A 107 11.46 21.67 13.79
N THR A 108 11.15 22.63 14.65
CA THR A 108 9.90 22.71 15.42
C THR A 108 8.67 22.66 14.50
N GLN A 109 7.93 21.56 14.53
CA GLN A 109 6.52 21.54 14.14
C GLN A 109 5.76 20.79 15.24
N ASP A 110 5.22 21.56 16.18
CA ASP A 110 4.17 21.08 17.08
C ASP A 110 3.03 20.54 16.23
N VAL A 111 2.92 19.21 16.13
CA VAL A 111 1.66 18.59 15.74
C VAL A 111 0.70 18.94 16.86
N LYS A 112 -0.02 20.05 16.68
CA LYS A 112 -1.07 20.48 17.59
C LYS A 112 -2.18 19.45 17.49
N VAL A 113 -2.10 18.41 18.33
CA VAL A 113 -3.20 17.49 18.59
C VAL A 113 -4.29 18.36 19.19
N SER A 114 -5.21 18.85 18.37
CA SER A 114 -6.38 19.57 18.84
C SER A 114 -7.15 18.62 19.74
N PRO A 115 -7.35 18.93 21.03
CA PRO A 115 -8.10 18.06 21.91
C PRO A 115 -9.52 17.96 21.35
N SER A 116 -9.97 16.71 21.16
CA SER A 116 -11.36 16.40 20.84
C SER A 116 -12.26 17.16 21.82
N ARG A 117 -13.19 17.95 21.30
CA ARG A 117 -14.25 18.55 22.11
C ARG A 117 -15.11 17.40 22.65
N GLU A 118 -14.80 16.94 23.85
CA GLU A 118 -15.82 16.36 24.72
C GLU A 118 -16.70 17.52 25.19
N GLY A 119 -17.79 17.71 24.46
CA GLY A 119 -18.85 18.65 24.79
C GLY A 119 -20.10 17.88 25.19
N GLN A 120 -20.35 17.93 26.50
CA GLN A 120 -21.65 18.03 27.20
C GLN A 120 -22.70 16.93 27.00
#